data_AF-A0A661MHI3-F1
#
_entry.id   AF-A0A661MHI3-F1
#
_cell.length_a   1.000
_cell.length_b   1.000
_cell.length_c   1.000
_cell.angle_alpha   90.00
_cell.angle_beta   90.00
_cell.angle_gamma   90.00
#
_symmetry.space_group_name_H-M   'P 1'
#
loop_
_entity.id
_entity.type
_entity.pdbx_description
1 polymer ?
#
loop_
_entity_poly.entity_id
_entity_poly.type
_entity_poly.pdbx_seq_one_letter_code
_entity_poly.pdbx_strand_id
1 'polypeptide(L)' 'MKRVFKWLIIFFIVVGVVLCISGAALWYLWSSNLPYIGTLKDYNPPIISTIYSSDGEIIGRFWEEKR' A
#
# COMPACT_ATOMS: atom_id res chain seq x y z
N MET A 1 17.25 18.84 45.81
CA MET A 1 17.79 17.59 45.21
C MET A 1 16.71 16.54 44.94
N LYS A 2 16.05 15.94 45.96
CA LYS A 2 15.08 14.83 45.74
C LYS A 2 13.82 15.24 44.96
N ARG A 3 13.32 16.47 45.19
CA ARG A 3 12.10 17.00 44.54
C ARG A 3 12.34 17.25 43.05
N VAL A 4 13.43 17.94 42.68
CA VAL A 4 13.82 18.15 41.28
C VAL A 4 14.09 16.84 40.55
N PHE A 5 14.72 15.85 41.19
CA PHE A 5 14.94 14.53 40.61
C PHE A 5 13.62 13.80 40.29
N LYS A 6 12.62 13.90 41.18
CA LYS A 6 11.27 13.35 40.94
C LYS A 6 10.59 14.00 39.73
N TRP A 7 10.67 15.33 39.61
CA TRP A 7 10.13 16.04 38.45
C TRP A 7 10.85 15.68 37.14
N LEU A 8 12.17 15.48 37.22
CA LEU A 8 12.99 15.06 36.08
C LEU A 8 12.59 13.68 35.56
N ILE A 9 12.35 12.73 36.46
CA ILE A 9 11.83 11.39 36.11
C ILE A 9 10.44 11.49 35.46
N ILE A 10 9.53 12.27 36.05
CA ILE A 10 8.18 12.45 35.50
C ILE A 10 8.25 13.06 34.10
N PHE A 11 9.12 14.05 33.88
CA PHE A 11 9.33 14.66 32.57
C PHE A 11 9.77 13.62 31.52
N PHE A 12 10.76 12.79 31.84
CA PHE A 12 11.21 11.74 30.91
C PHE A 12 10.13 10.70 30.61
N ILE A 13 9.32 10.34 31.61
CA ILE A 13 8.18 9.42 31.39
C ILE A 13 7.17 10.04 30.42
N VAL A 14 6.80 11.31 30.63
CA VAL A 14 5.84 12.01 29.76
C VAL A 14 6.38 12.11 28.34
N VAL A 15 7.65 12.49 28.18
CA VAL A 15 8.31 12.56 26.86
C VAL A 15 8.32 11.19 26.19
N GLY A 16 8.65 10.12 26.93
CA GLY A 16 8.63 8.76 26.41
C GLY A 16 7.25 8.33 25.91
N VAL A 17 6.19 8.64 26.66
CA VAL A 17 4.81 8.33 26.25
C VAL A 17 4.42 9.08 24.98
N VAL A 18 4.75 10.37 24.89
CA VAL A 18 4.47 11.19 23.69
C VAL A 18 5.19 10.60 22.47
N LEU A 19 6.45 10.20 22.63
CA LEU A 19 7.23 9.58 21.56
C LEU A 19 6.59 8.26 21.09
N CYS A 20 6.17 7.39 22.01
CA CYS A 20 5.51 6.14 21.66
C CYS A 20 4.19 6.36 20.88
N ILE A 21 3.36 7.30 21.34
CA ILE A 21 2.10 7.62 20.65
C ILE A 21 2.37 8.18 19.25
N SER A 22 3.32 9.10 19.13
CA SER A 22 3.67 9.69 17.84
C SER A 22 4.23 8.65 16.86
N GLY A 23 5.08 7.73 17.34
CA GLY A 23 5.62 6.64 16.53
C GLY A 23 4.52 5.69 16.04
N ALA A 24 3.57 5.32 16.91
CA ALA A 24 2.44 4.47 16.53
C ALA A 24 1.54 5.15 15.49
N ALA A 25 1.26 6.45 15.65
CA ALA A 25 0.47 7.22 14.70
C ALA A 25 1.14 7.31 13.33
N LEU A 26 2.45 7.59 13.28
CA LEU A 26 3.22 7.62 12.03
C LEU A 26 3.23 6.25 11.35
N TRP A 27 3.46 5.18 12.11
CA TRP A 27 3.44 3.82 11.57
C TRP A 27 2.07 3.47 10.97
N TYR A 28 1.00 3.84 11.66
CA TYR A 28 -0.36 3.63 11.17
C TYR A 28 -0.65 4.42 9.89
N LEU A 29 -0.32 5.71 9.84
CA LEU A 29 -0.51 6.56 8.66
C LEU A 29 0.25 6.03 7.44
N TRP A 30 1.48 5.56 7.63
CA TRP A 30 2.31 5.04 6.55
C TRP A 30 1.82 3.68 6.04
N SER A 31 1.36 2.81 6.94
CA SER A 31 0.86 1.48 6.57
C SER A 31 -0.57 1.48 6.02
N SER A 32 -1.37 2.49 6.34
CA SER A 32 -2.80 2.54 5.96
C SER A 32 -3.06 2.87 4.49
N ASN A 33 -2.05 3.27 3.72
CA ASN A 33 -2.20 3.58 2.29
C ASN A 33 -2.03 2.36 1.38
N LEU A 34 -2.06 1.13 1.90
CA LEU A 34 -2.02 -0.05 1.04
C LEU A 34 -3.32 -0.14 0.22
N PRO A 35 -3.24 -0.18 -1.12
CA PRO A 35 -4.43 -0.34 -1.96
C PRO A 35 -5.09 -1.69 -1.68
N TYR A 36 -6.43 -1.70 -1.74
CA TYR A 36 -7.21 -2.93 -1.61
C TYR A 36 -6.84 -3.93 -2.71
N ILE A 37 -6.24 -5.06 -2.32
CA ILE A 37 -5.75 -6.09 -3.25
C ILE A 37 -6.85 -6.90 -3.94
N GLY A 38 -8.11 -6.75 -3.54
CA GLY A 38 -9.21 -7.56 -4.08
C GLY A 38 -9.61 -7.20 -5.51
N THR A 39 -9.17 -6.05 -6.04
CA THR A 39 -9.41 -5.68 -7.45
C THR A 39 -8.77 -6.65 -8.44
N LEU A 40 -7.70 -7.35 -8.07
CA LEU A 40 -7.07 -8.38 -8.91
C LEU A 40 -7.90 -9.67 -8.99
N LYS A 41 -8.73 -9.97 -8.00
CA LYS A 41 -9.50 -11.22 -7.94
C LYS A 41 -10.64 -11.24 -8.97
N ASP A 42 -11.22 -10.08 -9.22
CA ASP A 42 -12.35 -9.92 -10.16
C ASP A 42 -11.92 -9.26 -11.48
N TYR A 43 -10.61 -9.09 -11.69
CA TYR A 43 -10.07 -8.47 -12.90
C TYR A 43 -10.13 -9.45 -14.07
N ASN A 44 -11.03 -9.16 -15.02
CA ASN A 44 -11.11 -9.83 -16.31
C ASN A 44 -10.53 -8.89 -17.39
N PRO A 45 -9.21 -8.97 -17.69
CA PRO A 45 -8.62 -8.13 -18.73
C PRO A 45 -9.28 -8.42 -20.09
N PRO A 46 -9.43 -7.40 -20.96
CA PRO A 46 -9.90 -7.62 -22.31
C PRO A 46 -8.93 -8.54 -23.06
N ILE A 47 -9.45 -9.66 -23.57
CA ILE A 47 -8.67 -10.65 -24.31
C ILE A 47 -8.64 -10.25 -25.78
N ILE A 48 -7.44 -10.27 -26.39
CA ILE A 48 -7.25 -9.97 -27.80
C ILE A 48 -7.40 -11.25 -28.60
N SER A 49 -8.30 -11.26 -29.57
CA SER A 49 -8.42 -12.36 -30.53
C SER A 49 -7.42 -12.17 -31.65
N THR A 50 -6.54 -13.15 -31.88
CA THR A 50 -5.53 -13.13 -32.95
C THR A 50 -5.91 -14.15 -34.01
N ILE A 51 -5.90 -13.73 -35.27
CA ILE A 51 -6.26 -14.57 -36.42
C ILE A 51 -4.97 -14.92 -37.16
N TYR A 52 -4.81 -16.22 -37.43
CA TYR A 52 -3.67 -16.79 -38.12
C TYR A 52 -4.06 -17.28 -39.52
N SER A 53 -3.15 -17.10 -40.49
CA SER A 53 -3.18 -17.78 -41.78
C SER A 53 -2.93 -19.28 -41.60
N SER A 54 -3.24 -20.08 -42.61
CA SER A 54 -2.89 -21.52 -42.68
C SER A 54 -1.40 -21.80 -42.47
N ASP A 55 -0.58 -20.79 -42.73
CA ASP A 55 0.88 -20.80 -42.73
C ASP A 55 1.45 -20.24 -41.41
N GLY A 56 0.57 -19.88 -40.46
CA GLY A 56 0.94 -19.40 -39.13
C GLY A 56 1.21 -17.90 -39.03
N GLU A 57 1.04 -17.14 -40.12
CA GLU A 57 1.19 -15.68 -40.12
C GLU A 57 -0.01 -14.98 -39.47
N ILE A 58 0.22 -13.90 -38.71
CA ILE A 58 -0.86 -13.13 -38.10
C ILE A 58 -1.51 -12.23 -39.16
N ILE A 59 -2.76 -12.52 -39.50
CA ILE A 59 -3.53 -11.77 -40.50
C ILE A 59 -4.55 -10.80 -39.89
N GLY A 60 -4.72 -10.82 -38.57
CA GLY A 60 -5.64 -9.89 -37.90
C GLY A 60 -5.61 -9.99 -36.39
N ARG A 61 -6.00 -8.89 -35.73
CA ARG A 61 -6.20 -8.82 -34.28
C ARG A 61 -7.47 -8.03 -33.98
N PHE A 62 -8.33 -8.56 -33.12
CA PHE A 62 -9.59 -7.94 -32.69
C PHE A 62 -9.58 -7.72 -31.18
N TRP A 63 -9.99 -6.54 -30.75
CA TRP A 63 -10.14 -6.15 -29.35
C TRP A 63 -11.23 -5.10 -29.22
N GLU A 64 -11.90 -5.07 -28.07
CA GLU A 64 -12.88 -4.03 -27.72
C GLU A 64 -12.20 -2.81 -27.11
N GLU A 65 -11.16 -3.03 -26.28
CA GLU A 65 -10.34 -1.98 -25.67
C GLU A 65 -8.86 -2.36 -25.78
N LYS A 66 -8.02 -1.39 -26.18
CA LYS A 66 -6.55 -1.54 -26.21
C LYS A 66 -5.95 -0.63 -25.14
N ARG A 67 -5.38 -1.25 -24.11
CA ARG A 67 -4.69 -0.59 -23.01
C ARG A 67 -3.19 -0.84 -23.12
#